data_AF-A0A508B2N1-F1
#
_entry.id   AF-A0A508B2N1-F1
#
_cell.length_a   1.000
_cell.length_b   1.000
_cell.length_c   1.000
_cell.angle_alpha   90.00
_cell.angle_beta   90.00
_cell.angle_gamma   90.00
#
_symmetry.space_group_name_H-M   'P 1'
#
loop_
_entity.id
_entity.type
_entity.pdbx_description
1 polymer ?
#
loop_
_entity_poly.entity_id
_entity_poly.type
_entity_poly.pdbx_seq_one_letter_code
_entity_poly.pdbx_strand_id
1 'polypeptide(L)'
;MSTENKSPLEHVNDALAQLKEMRHYSKNYVEQLTAQWLLFDGELSKLKQTSRIEDLMTRQGELHDALEAEIAELEALAVELQPAPEEGAG
;
A
#
# COMPACT_ATOMS: atom_id res chain seq x y z
N MET A 1 -13.68 13.30 17.42
CA MET A 1 -13.85 14.31 16.35
C MET A 1 -12.91 15.45 16.66
N SER A 2 -11.69 15.44 16.09
CA SER A 2 -10.74 16.56 16.19
C SER A 2 -9.80 16.52 14.98
N THR A 3 -10.37 16.68 13.79
CA THR A 3 -9.63 16.97 12.55
C THR A 3 -9.36 18.47 12.37
N GLU A 4 -9.75 19.31 13.34
CA GLU A 4 -9.92 20.75 13.14
C GLU A 4 -8.63 21.60 13.30
N ASN A 5 -7.43 21.01 13.39
CA ASN A 5 -6.19 21.80 13.55
C ASN A 5 -4.89 21.16 13.00
N LYS A 6 -4.97 20.14 12.13
CA LYS A 6 -3.75 19.60 11.51
C LYS A 6 -3.35 20.42 10.30
N SER A 7 -2.06 20.69 10.16
CA SER A 7 -1.49 21.27 8.94
C SER A 7 -1.66 20.31 7.75
N PRO A 8 -1.61 20.81 6.51
CA PRO A 8 -1.61 19.94 5.33
C PRO A 8 -0.53 18.86 5.36
N LEU A 9 0.67 19.19 5.86
CA LEU A 9 1.77 18.24 6.00
C LEU A 9 1.45 17.14 7.03
N GLU A 10 0.83 17.47 8.15
CA GLU A 10 0.40 16.47 9.15
C GLU A 10 -0.64 15.51 8.56
N HIS A 11 -1.59 16.03 7.78
CA HIS A 11 -2.57 15.19 7.09
C HIS A 11 -1.92 14.24 6.07
N VAL A 12 -0.95 14.72 5.28
CA VAL A 12 -0.21 13.89 4.32
C VAL A 12 0.61 12.82 5.05
N ASN A 13 1.27 13.16 6.15
CA ASN A 13 2.06 12.21 6.94
C ASN A 13 1.19 11.13 7.59
N ASP A 14 0.01 11.48 8.10
CA ASP A 14 -0.96 10.51 8.62
C ASP A 14 -1.41 9.54 7.53
N ALA A 15 -1.75 10.05 6.34
CA ALA A 15 -2.15 9.24 5.20
C ALA A 15 -1.01 8.31 4.76
N LEU A 16 0.23 8.82 4.68
CA LEU A 16 1.42 8.03 4.37
C LEU A 16 1.64 6.89 5.36
N ALA A 17 1.46 7.14 6.66
CA ALA A 17 1.60 6.11 7.68
C ALA A 17 0.60 4.97 7.45
N GLN A 18 -0.67 5.30 7.18
CA GLN A 18 -1.71 4.33 6.89
C GLN A 18 -1.44 3.56 5.60
N LEU A 19 -1.05 4.24 4.51
CA LEU A 19 -0.76 3.57 3.24
C LEU A 19 0.47 2.65 3.32
N LYS A 20 1.50 3.03 4.07
CA LYS A 20 2.68 2.17 4.31
C LYS A 20 2.32 0.91 5.09
N GLU A 21 1.39 1.02 6.06
CA GLU A 21 0.83 -0.12 6.78
C GLU A 21 0.01 -1.02 5.84
N MET A 22 -0.88 -0.43 5.03
CA MET A 22 -1.65 -1.16 4.02
C MET A 22 -0.76 -1.88 3.00
N ARG A 23 0.32 -1.25 2.55
CA ARG A 23 1.32 -1.86 1.66
C ARG A 23 1.96 -3.08 2.29
N HIS A 24 2.32 -3.00 3.57
CA HIS A 24 2.89 -4.13 4.30
C HIS A 24 1.92 -5.32 4.33
N TYR A 25 0.66 -5.08 4.66
CA TYR A 25 -0.37 -6.13 4.63
C TYR A 25 -0.63 -6.64 3.21
N SER A 26 -0.65 -5.76 2.22
CA SER A 26 -0.86 -6.11 0.82
C SER A 26 0.19 -7.10 0.31
N LYS A 27 1.46 -6.88 0.66
CA LYS A 27 2.56 -7.81 0.35
C LYS A 27 2.32 -9.19 0.98
N ASN A 28 1.95 -9.23 2.26
CA ASN A 28 1.65 -10.49 2.95
C ASN A 28 0.49 -11.26 2.29
N TYR A 29 -0.53 -10.55 1.76
CA TYR A 29 -1.61 -11.20 1.01
C TYR A 29 -1.17 -11.75 -0.34
N VAL A 30 -0.25 -11.09 -1.06
CA VAL A 30 0.36 -11.66 -2.28
C VAL A 30 1.03 -13.00 -1.96
N GLU A 31 1.82 -13.05 -0.88
CA GLU A 31 2.53 -14.25 -0.45
C GLU A 31 1.55 -15.39 -0.09
N GLN A 32 0.50 -15.09 0.66
CA GLN A 32 -0.53 -16.07 1.03
C GLN A 32 -1.33 -16.58 -0.16
N LEU A 33 -1.77 -15.69 -1.06
CA LEU A 33 -2.51 -16.09 -2.27
C LEU A 33 -1.64 -16.94 -3.19
N THR A 34 -0.35 -16.63 -3.32
CA THR A 34 0.60 -17.45 -4.08
C THR A 34 0.75 -18.85 -3.50
N ALA A 35 0.88 -18.97 -2.17
CA ALA A 35 0.93 -20.26 -1.50
C ALA A 35 -0.37 -21.08 -1.70
N GLN A 36 -1.52 -20.42 -1.61
CA GLN A 36 -2.82 -21.05 -1.84
C GLN A 36 -3.00 -21.49 -3.30
N TRP A 37 -2.53 -20.69 -4.25
CA TRP A 37 -2.55 -21.03 -5.68
C TRP A 37 -1.73 -22.28 -5.96
N LEU A 38 -0.51 -22.40 -5.41
CA LEU A 38 0.32 -23.60 -5.58
C LEU A 38 -0.36 -24.87 -5.04
N LEU A 39 -1.10 -24.78 -3.93
CA LEU A 39 -1.89 -25.89 -3.42
C LEU A 39 -3.04 -26.26 -4.37
N PHE A 40 -3.70 -25.26 -4.96
CA PHE A 40 -4.77 -25.46 -5.94
C PHE A 40 -4.28 -25.94 -7.30
N ASP A 41 -3.11 -25.53 -7.77
CA ASP A 41 -2.49 -26.03 -9.00
C ASP A 41 -1.95 -27.46 -8.82
N GLY A 42 -1.55 -27.82 -7.60
CA GLY A 42 -1.10 -29.16 -7.25
C GLY A 42 -2.23 -30.18 -7.03
N GLU A 43 -2.26 -30.75 -5.82
CA GLU A 43 -3.12 -31.90 -5.47
C GLU A 43 -4.63 -31.60 -5.58
N LEU A 44 -5.01 -30.32 -5.53
CA LEU A 44 -6.39 -29.87 -5.59
C LEU A 44 -6.85 -29.37 -6.96
N SER A 45 -6.03 -29.48 -8.01
CA SER A 45 -6.34 -28.99 -9.38
C SER A 45 -7.64 -29.55 -9.96
N LYS A 46 -8.04 -30.73 -9.52
CA LYS A 46 -9.33 -31.37 -9.89
C LYS A 46 -10.56 -30.58 -9.44
N LEU A 47 -10.43 -29.63 -8.50
CA LEU A 47 -11.52 -28.81 -7.95
C LEU A 47 -11.93 -27.63 -8.86
N LYS A 48 -11.19 -27.37 -9.95
CA LYS A 48 -11.48 -26.30 -10.93
C LYS A 48 -11.63 -24.90 -10.31
N GLN A 49 -10.92 -24.61 -9.22
CA GLN A 49 -10.95 -23.30 -8.56
C GLN A 49 -9.75 -22.40 -8.92
N THR A 50 -8.75 -22.92 -9.64
CA THR A 50 -7.46 -22.24 -9.89
C THR A 50 -7.64 -20.84 -10.49
N SER A 51 -8.52 -20.69 -11.49
CA SER A 51 -8.76 -19.39 -12.13
C SER A 51 -9.28 -18.31 -11.18
N ARG A 52 -10.09 -18.68 -10.18
CA ARG A 52 -10.61 -17.71 -9.20
C ARG A 52 -9.52 -17.23 -8.24
N ILE A 53 -8.51 -18.06 -7.98
CA ILE A 53 -7.35 -17.70 -7.16
C ILE A 53 -6.37 -16.85 -7.98
N GLU A 54 -6.17 -17.19 -9.25
CA GLU A 54 -5.40 -16.36 -10.19
C GLU A 54 -5.97 -14.94 -10.28
N ASP A 55 -7.29 -14.81 -10.44
CA ASP A 55 -7.96 -13.51 -10.44
C ASP A 55 -7.70 -12.70 -9.15
N LEU A 56 -7.68 -13.37 -7.99
CA LEU A 56 -7.35 -12.71 -6.72
C LEU A 56 -5.89 -12.29 -6.66
N MET A 57 -4.96 -13.13 -7.14
CA MET A 57 -3.54 -12.79 -7.21
C MET A 57 -3.28 -11.58 -8.09
N THR A 58 -3.91 -11.51 -9.27
CA THR A 58 -3.80 -10.35 -10.16
C THR A 58 -4.27 -9.07 -9.47
N ARG A 59 -5.47 -9.08 -8.90
CA ARG A 59 -6.02 -7.90 -8.20
C ARG A 59 -5.19 -7.50 -6.98
N GLN A 60 -4.64 -8.47 -6.27
CA GLN A 60 -3.79 -8.20 -5.12
C GLN A 60 -2.46 -7.57 -5.55
N GLY A 61 -1.88 -8.03 -6.67
CA GLY A 61 -0.71 -7.41 -7.28
C GLY A 61 -0.98 -5.98 -7.73
N GLU A 62 -2.08 -5.75 -8.45
CA GLU A 62 -2.51 -4.41 -8.89
C GLU A 62 -2.69 -3.45 -7.70
N LEU A 63 -3.30 -3.91 -6.62
CA LEU A 63 -3.45 -3.11 -5.40
C LEU A 63 -2.10 -2.79 -4.76
N HIS A 64 -1.17 -3.76 -4.72
CA HIS A 64 0.16 -3.53 -4.16
C HIS A 64 0.92 -2.45 -4.96
N ASP A 65 0.91 -2.55 -6.28
CA ASP A 65 1.58 -1.59 -7.16
C ASP A 65 0.95 -0.20 -7.06
N ALA A 66 -0.38 -0.12 -6.97
CA ALA A 66 -1.10 1.14 -6.76
C ALA A 66 -0.76 1.79 -5.41
N LEU A 67 -0.62 1.01 -4.34
CA LEU A 67 -0.20 1.52 -3.04
C LEU A 67 1.23 2.07 -3.08
N GLU A 68 2.16 1.41 -3.75
CA GLU A 68 3.53 1.91 -3.91
C GLU A 68 3.57 3.22 -4.70
N ALA A 69 2.79 3.33 -5.78
CA ALA A 69 2.70 4.55 -6.58
C ALA A 69 2.14 5.73 -5.77
N GLU A 70 1.02 5.53 -5.08
CA GLU A 70 0.39 6.59 -4.26
C GLU A 70 1.29 7.01 -3.09
N ILE A 71 1.98 6.07 -2.45
CA ILE A 71 2.97 6.38 -1.41
C ILE A 71 4.07 7.29 -1.98
N ALA A 72 4.59 7.00 -3.17
CA ALA A 72 5.63 7.81 -3.78
C ALA A 72 5.15 9.24 -4.10
N GLU A 73 3.92 9.39 -4.61
CA GLU A 73 3.33 10.72 -4.87
C GLU A 73 3.15 11.53 -3.58
N LEU A 74 2.63 10.90 -2.52
CA LEU A 74 2.44 11.57 -1.23
C LEU A 74 3.77 11.85 -0.51
N GLU A 75 4.81 11.03 -0.70
CA GLU A 75 6.16 11.33 -0.21
C GLU A 75 6.74 12.56 -0.92
N ALA A 76 6.55 12.68 -2.23
CA ALA A 76 6.96 13.88 -2.98
C ALA A 76 6.19 15.12 -2.49
N LEU A 77 4.87 15.01 -2.31
CA LEU A 77 4.04 16.09 -1.78
C LEU A 77 4.47 16.49 -0.35
N ALA A 78 4.80 15.51 0.50
CA ALA A 78 5.27 15.79 1.86
C ALA A 78 6.56 16.61 1.85
N VAL A 79 7.47 16.36 0.89
CA VAL A 79 8.70 17.15 0.71
C VAL A 79 8.37 18.58 0.28
N GLU A 80 7.46 18.77 -0.68
CA GLU A 80 7.03 20.10 -1.13
C GLU A 80 6.37 20.92 -0.03
N LEU A 81 5.69 20.26 0.91
CA LEU A 81 5.03 20.89 2.05
C LEU A 81 5.95 21.17 3.23
N GLN A 82 7.23 20.76 3.19
CA GLN A 82 8.18 21.10 4.26
C GLN A 82 8.38 22.62 4.30
N PRO A 83 8.34 23.23 5.50
CA PRO A 83 8.66 24.65 5.63
C PRO A 83 10.10 24.90 5.19
N ALA A 84 10.36 26.06 4.57
CA ALA A 84 11.70 26.46 4.20
C ALA A 84 12.62 26.40 5.46
N PRO A 85 13.84 25.83 5.35
CA PRO A 85 14.76 25.81 6.47
C PRO A 85 15.00 27.26 6.91
N GLU A 86 14.82 27.55 8.20
CA GLU A 86 15.03 28.89 8.74
C GLU A 86 16.48 29.33 8.48
N GLU A 87 16.67 30.21 7.49
CA GLU A 87 17.91 30.94 7.30
C GLU A 87 18.04 31.97 8.44
N GLY A 88 18.83 31.63 9.45
CA GLY A 88 19.51 32.60 10.31
C GLY A 88 18.83 32.90 11.65
N ALA A 89 19.21 32.13 12.66
CA ALA A 89 19.48 32.71 13.97
C ALA A 89 20.99 32.96 14.06
N GLY A 90 21.40 34.16 13.61
CA GLY A 90 22.73 34.72 13.86
C GLY A 90 22.91 35.22 15.29
#